data_AF-A0AAW0N561-F1
#
_entry.id   AF-A0AAW0N561-F1
#
_cell.length_a   1.000
_cell.length_b   1.000
_cell.length_c   1.000
_cell.angle_alpha   90.00
_cell.angle_beta   90.00
_cell.angle_gamma   90.00
#
_symmetry.space_group_name_H-M   'P 1'
#
loop_
_entity.id
_entity.type
_entity.pdbx_description
1 polymer ?
#
loop_
_entity_poly.entity_id
_entity_poly.type
_entity_poly.pdbx_seq_one_letter_code
_entity_poly.pdbx_strand_id
1 'polypeptide(L)'
;MLMSLVMAIAILSTADWTVDPDSQSNAERDHPIDQLLQLDTSKVNTVKQAILHFVNKNVSSLGLQVADMDRQFADGVILLLLIGQLEGYFVPLHDFNLTPINHSEMLHNVTLALDLLIDSGMEVSSISPQDIVSQDELATLKLLYALFKKHKEK
;
A
#
# COMPACT_ATOMS: atom_id res chain seq x y z
N MET A 1 -2.85 -23.34 0.33
CA MET A 1 -2.94 -21.94 -0.12
C MET A 1 -4.08 -21.18 0.54
N LEU A 2 -5.34 -21.62 0.44
CA LEU A 2 -6.48 -20.95 1.09
C LEU A 2 -6.34 -20.88 2.64
N MET A 3 -5.77 -21.91 3.28
CA MET A 3 -5.55 -21.91 4.73
C MET A 3 -4.47 -20.93 5.20
N SER A 4 -3.46 -20.63 4.39
CA SER A 4 -2.41 -19.65 4.74
C SER A 4 -2.94 -18.21 4.71
N LEU A 5 -3.87 -17.93 3.81
CA LEU A 5 -4.52 -16.62 3.69
C LEU A 5 -5.52 -16.37 4.83
N VAL A 6 -6.31 -17.38 5.21
CA VAL A 6 -7.20 -17.32 6.39
C VAL A 6 -6.38 -17.12 7.67
N MET A 7 -5.21 -17.76 7.78
CA MET A 7 -4.32 -17.59 8.93
C MET A 7 -3.67 -16.20 8.98
N ALA A 8 -3.29 -15.62 7.83
CA ALA A 8 -2.77 -14.24 7.77
C ALA A 8 -3.84 -13.20 8.15
N ILE A 9 -5.08 -13.38 7.68
CA ILE A 9 -6.22 -12.53 8.06
C ILE A 9 -6.55 -12.71 9.56
N ALA A 10 -6.49 -13.94 10.08
CA ALA A 10 -6.70 -14.21 11.50
C ALA A 10 -5.61 -13.56 12.37
N ILE A 11 -4.33 -13.65 12.01
CA ILE A 11 -3.21 -13.00 12.72
C ILE A 11 -3.40 -11.47 12.74
N LEU A 12 -3.85 -10.88 11.63
CA LEU A 12 -4.11 -9.44 11.53
C LEU A 12 -5.41 -8.99 12.20
N SER A 13 -6.34 -9.92 12.49
CA SER A 13 -7.61 -9.65 13.17
C SER A 13 -7.56 -9.90 14.68
N THR A 14 -6.64 -10.74 15.16
CA THR A 14 -6.47 -11.04 16.60
C THR A 14 -5.39 -10.18 17.27
N ALA A 15 -4.65 -9.38 16.51
CA ALA A 15 -3.75 -8.37 17.06
C ALA A 15 -4.58 -7.20 17.60
N ASP A 16 -5.16 -7.39 18.78
CA ASP A 16 -5.64 -6.30 19.62
C ASP A 16 -4.39 -5.62 20.18
N TRP A 17 -4.01 -4.48 19.58
CA TRP A 17 -2.85 -3.71 19.98
C TRP A 17 -3.21 -2.93 21.25
N THR A 18 -3.20 -3.59 22.40
CA THR A 18 -3.30 -2.89 23.69
C THR A 18 -1.96 -2.22 23.99
N VAL A 19 -1.93 -0.90 23.84
CA VAL A 19 -0.80 -0.05 24.20
C VAL A 19 -0.68 -0.01 25.73
N ASP A 20 0.46 -0.45 26.28
CA ASP A 20 0.79 -0.26 27.70
C ASP A 20 0.98 1.24 28.00
N PRO A 21 0.29 1.82 28.99
CA PRO A 21 0.23 3.28 29.17
C PRO A 21 1.49 3.92 29.80
N ASP A 22 2.54 3.17 30.18
CA ASP A 22 3.62 3.69 31.03
C ASP A 22 5.00 3.87 30.35
N SER A 23 5.08 3.94 29.02
CA SER A 23 6.35 4.26 28.32
C SER A 23 6.30 5.58 27.59
N GLN A 24 6.38 6.67 28.35
CA GLN A 24 6.64 8.01 27.83
C GLN A 24 8.14 8.19 27.54
N SER A 25 8.56 7.82 26.34
CA SER A 25 9.76 8.35 25.70
C SER A 25 9.52 8.48 24.19
N ASN A 26 9.19 9.70 23.76
CA ASN A 26 9.27 10.19 22.38
C ASN A 26 8.67 9.28 21.28
N ALA A 27 7.39 8.92 21.42
CA ALA A 27 6.64 8.25 20.37
C ALA A 27 6.24 9.24 19.26
N GLU A 28 7.17 9.60 18.39
CA GLU A 28 6.81 10.03 17.04
C GLU A 28 6.17 8.81 16.34
N ARG A 29 4.85 8.69 16.44
CA ARG A 29 3.94 7.76 15.71
C ARG A 29 4.63 6.76 14.76
N ASP A 30 5.24 5.71 15.30
CA ASP A 30 5.81 4.64 14.46
C ASP A 30 4.70 3.99 13.61
N HIS A 31 4.94 3.84 12.31
CA HIS A 31 3.97 3.20 11.43
C HIS A 31 3.87 1.71 11.80
N PRO A 32 2.70 1.05 11.72
CA PRO A 32 2.57 -0.38 12.07
C PRO A 32 3.54 -1.31 11.31
N ILE A 33 3.96 -0.89 10.10
CA ILE A 33 4.98 -1.59 9.32
C ILE A 33 6.38 -1.48 9.94
N ASP A 34 6.72 -0.35 10.59
CA ASP A 34 8.02 -0.20 11.25
C ASP A 34 8.16 -1.20 12.40
N GLN A 35 7.08 -1.45 13.15
CA GLN A 35 7.04 -2.50 14.18
C GLN A 35 7.03 -3.91 13.57
N LEU A 36 6.31 -4.12 12.46
CA LEU A 36 6.29 -5.39 11.74
C LEU A 36 7.68 -5.81 11.26
N LEU A 37 8.49 -4.85 10.81
CA LEU A 37 9.85 -5.11 10.32
C LEU A 37 10.84 -5.47 11.43
N GLN A 38 10.52 -5.19 12.69
CA GLN A 38 11.27 -5.68 13.85
C GLN A 38 10.97 -7.14 14.19
N LEU A 39 9.94 -7.74 13.57
CA LEU A 39 9.60 -9.15 13.75
C LEU A 39 10.49 -10.06 12.92
N ASP A 40 10.30 -11.37 13.09
CA ASP A 40 10.96 -12.37 12.27
C ASP A 40 10.59 -12.25 10.79
N THR A 41 11.55 -12.56 9.91
CA THR A 41 11.43 -12.47 8.45
C THR A 41 10.23 -13.26 7.90
N SER A 42 9.80 -14.32 8.58
CA SER A 42 8.69 -15.15 8.12
C SER A 42 7.35 -14.42 8.20
N LYS A 43 7.14 -13.59 9.24
CA LYS A 43 5.94 -12.74 9.38
C LYS A 43 5.91 -11.63 8.35
N VAL A 44 7.03 -10.95 8.13
CA VAL A 44 7.16 -9.90 7.10
C VAL A 44 6.80 -10.47 5.72
N ASN A 45 7.35 -11.64 5.37
CA ASN A 45 7.04 -12.31 4.11
C ASN A 45 5.56 -12.68 4.00
N THR A 46 4.94 -13.15 5.09
CA THR A 46 3.51 -13.48 5.11
C THR A 46 2.66 -12.24 4.82
N VAL A 47 3.00 -11.09 5.39
CA VAL A 47 2.30 -9.82 5.14
C VAL A 47 2.52 -9.35 3.70
N LYS A 48 3.76 -9.36 3.19
CA LYS A 48 4.05 -9.02 1.78
C LYS A 48 3.22 -9.89 0.82
N GLN A 49 3.08 -11.19 1.09
CA GLN A 49 2.26 -12.10 0.28
C GLN A 49 0.75 -11.80 0.36
N ALA A 50 0.23 -11.47 1.56
CA ALA A 50 -1.17 -11.10 1.73
C ALA A 50 -1.50 -9.80 0.97
N ILE A 51 -0.62 -8.80 1.03
CA ILE A 51 -0.75 -7.54 0.29
C ILE A 51 -0.69 -7.81 -1.22
N LEU A 52 0.28 -8.60 -1.70
CA LEU A 52 0.40 -8.95 -3.11
C LEU A 52 -0.87 -9.65 -3.64
N HIS A 53 -1.44 -10.55 -2.85
CA HIS A 53 -2.69 -11.22 -3.20
C HIS A 53 -3.86 -10.23 -3.25
N PHE A 54 -3.98 -9.34 -2.26
CA PHE A 54 -5.00 -8.29 -2.24
C PHE A 54 -4.90 -7.36 -3.45
N VAL A 55 -3.70 -6.89 -3.80
CA VAL A 55 -3.46 -6.06 -4.98
C VAL A 55 -3.93 -6.79 -6.23
N ASN A 56 -3.44 -8.02 -6.45
CA ASN A 56 -3.80 -8.81 -7.64
C ASN A 56 -5.30 -9.11 -7.72
N LYS A 57 -5.98 -9.39 -6.59
CA LYS A 57 -7.45 -9.55 -6.56
C LYS A 57 -8.13 -8.33 -7.17
N ASN A 58 -7.70 -7.12 -6.79
CA ASN A 58 -8.35 -5.87 -7.18
C ASN A 58 -7.94 -5.34 -8.56
N VAL A 59 -6.75 -5.65 -9.08
CA VAL A 59 -6.32 -5.18 -10.42
C VAL A 59 -6.55 -6.22 -11.53
N SER A 60 -6.84 -7.48 -11.19
CA SER A 60 -7.05 -8.55 -12.18
C SER A 60 -8.23 -8.30 -13.13
N SER A 61 -9.27 -7.61 -12.66
CA SER A 61 -10.43 -7.19 -13.47
C SER A 61 -10.04 -6.25 -14.63
N LEU A 62 -8.92 -5.53 -14.48
CA LEU A 62 -8.35 -4.64 -15.48
C LEU A 62 -7.37 -5.35 -16.43
N GLY A 63 -7.19 -6.66 -16.28
CA GLY A 63 -6.20 -7.43 -17.03
C GLY A 63 -4.76 -7.19 -16.57
N LEU A 64 -4.56 -6.65 -15.37
CA LEU A 64 -3.25 -6.38 -14.79
C LEU A 64 -2.81 -7.49 -13.83
N GLN A 65 -1.50 -7.65 -13.69
CA GLN A 65 -0.88 -8.52 -12.69
C GLN A 65 0.37 -7.88 -12.12
N VAL A 66 0.50 -7.92 -10.80
CA VAL A 66 1.69 -7.51 -10.07
C VAL A 66 2.44 -8.77 -9.63
N ALA A 67 3.71 -8.86 -9.99
CA ALA A 67 4.65 -9.89 -9.57
C ALA A 67 5.73 -9.31 -8.64
N ASP A 68 6.14 -8.06 -8.86
CA ASP A 68 7.15 -7.34 -8.11
C ASP A 68 6.57 -6.03 -7.58
N MET A 69 6.15 -6.03 -6.31
CA MET A 69 5.57 -4.84 -5.67
C MET A 69 6.60 -3.75 -5.43
N ASP A 70 7.89 -4.08 -5.37
CA ASP A 70 8.92 -3.12 -5.01
C ASP A 70 9.25 -2.21 -6.22
N ARG A 71 8.85 -2.63 -7.44
CA ARG A 71 9.15 -1.91 -8.69
C ARG A 71 7.92 -1.44 -9.46
N GLN A 72 6.87 -2.26 -9.53
CA GLN A 72 5.76 -2.02 -10.46
C GLN A 72 4.82 -0.87 -10.05
N PHE A 73 5.03 -0.26 -8.87
CA PHE A 73 4.26 0.91 -8.42
C PHE A 73 4.98 2.25 -8.67
N ALA A 74 6.27 2.22 -9.03
CA ALA A 74 7.09 3.42 -9.09
C ALA A 74 6.64 4.45 -10.15
N ASP A 75 5.95 4.00 -11.19
CA ASP A 75 5.42 4.85 -12.26
C ASP A 75 4.03 5.44 -11.97
N GLY A 76 3.42 5.04 -10.85
CA GLY A 76 2.12 5.48 -10.36
C GLY A 76 0.91 4.93 -11.11
N VAL A 77 1.06 4.23 -12.24
CA VAL A 77 -0.08 3.81 -13.08
C VAL A 77 -0.90 2.73 -12.38
N ILE A 78 -0.25 1.67 -11.90
CA ILE A 78 -0.94 0.59 -11.17
C ILE A 78 -1.58 1.14 -9.89
N LEU A 79 -0.93 2.10 -9.23
CA LEU A 79 -1.44 2.72 -8.01
C LEU A 79 -2.75 3.47 -8.27
N LEU A 80 -2.78 4.36 -9.27
CA LEU A 80 -4.00 5.10 -9.64
C LEU A 80 -5.15 4.18 -10.03
N LEU A 81 -4.86 3.13 -10.81
CA LEU A 81 -5.87 2.16 -11.23
C LEU A 81 -6.39 1.33 -10.04
N LEU A 82 -5.50 0.91 -9.14
CA LEU A 82 -5.88 0.22 -7.91
C LEU A 82 -6.78 1.09 -7.03
N ILE A 83 -6.44 2.37 -6.85
CA ILE A 83 -7.25 3.31 -6.06
C ILE A 83 -8.66 3.44 -6.64
N GLY A 84 -8.77 3.64 -7.96
CA GLY A 84 -10.07 3.69 -8.63
C GLY A 84 -10.90 2.43 -8.40
N GLN A 85 -10.29 1.24 -8.53
CA GLN A 85 -10.98 -0.03 -8.25
C GLN A 85 -11.47 -0.12 -6.80
N LEU A 86 -10.65 0.29 -5.83
CA LEU A 86 -10.98 0.19 -4.41
C LEU A 86 -12.06 1.18 -3.95
N GLU A 87 -12.06 2.38 -4.53
CA GLU A 87 -13.00 3.45 -4.23
C GLU A 87 -14.27 3.40 -5.12
N GLY A 88 -14.28 2.55 -6.14
CA GLY A 88 -15.47 2.33 -6.99
C GLY A 88 -15.69 3.42 -8.03
N TYR A 89 -14.63 4.09 -8.48
CA TYR A 89 -14.69 5.09 -9.55
C TYR A 89 -13.54 4.89 -10.56
N PHE A 90 -13.62 5.58 -11.69
CA PHE A 90 -12.54 5.59 -12.68
C PHE A 90 -11.77 6.91 -12.58
N VAL A 91 -10.45 6.84 -12.42
CA VAL A 91 -9.57 8.02 -12.57
C VAL A 91 -9.57 8.41 -14.05
N PRO A 92 -9.95 9.65 -14.40
CA PRO A 92 -9.95 10.08 -15.80
C PRO A 92 -8.55 9.98 -16.43
N LEU A 93 -8.46 9.38 -17.62
CA LEU A 93 -7.18 9.12 -18.29
C LEU A 93 -6.44 10.39 -18.74
N HIS A 94 -7.08 11.55 -18.70
CA HIS A 94 -6.43 12.84 -18.99
C HIS A 94 -5.76 13.47 -17.76
N ASP A 95 -6.03 12.95 -16.56
CA ASP A 95 -5.45 13.47 -15.32
C ASP A 95 -4.07 12.88 -15.02
N PHE A 96 -3.69 11.79 -15.70
CA PHE A 96 -2.42 11.09 -15.47
C PHE A 96 -1.84 10.48 -16.74
N ASN A 97 -0.55 10.13 -16.69
CA ASN A 97 0.17 9.53 -17.80
C ASN A 97 0.04 8.00 -17.75
N LEU A 98 -0.65 7.40 -18.70
CA LEU A 98 -0.77 5.93 -18.80
C LEU A 98 0.55 5.23 -19.16
N THR A 99 1.42 5.93 -19.88
CA THR A 99 2.73 5.43 -20.30
C THR A 99 3.79 6.49 -19.95
N PRO A 100 4.10 6.67 -18.65
CA PRO A 100 5.03 7.70 -18.23
C PRO A 100 6.42 7.42 -18.81
N ILE A 101 7.00 8.41 -19.50
CA ILE A 101 8.28 8.27 -20.23
C ILE A 101 9.45 8.95 -19.50
N ASN A 102 9.18 9.71 -18.44
CA ASN A 102 10.19 10.42 -17.68
C ASN A 102 9.82 10.49 -16.19
N HIS A 103 10.81 10.82 -15.38
CA HIS A 103 10.66 10.92 -13.93
C HIS A 103 9.59 11.93 -13.49
N SER A 104 9.41 13.04 -14.23
CA SER A 104 8.39 14.04 -13.90
C SER A 104 6.98 13.51 -14.07
N GLU A 105 6.74 12.69 -15.09
CA GLU A 105 5.43 12.05 -15.33
C GLU A 105 5.15 10.95 -14.30
N MET A 106 6.16 10.17 -13.92
CA MET A 106 6.04 9.21 -12.82
C MET A 106 5.70 9.92 -11.50
N LEU A 107 6.42 11.01 -11.19
CA LEU A 107 6.18 11.80 -9.99
C LEU A 107 4.78 12.41 -9.98
N HIS A 108 4.33 12.97 -11.12
CA HIS A 108 2.98 13.47 -11.28
C HIS A 108 1.92 12.40 -10.95
N ASN A 109 2.06 11.20 -11.53
CA ASN A 109 1.13 10.10 -11.28
C ASN A 109 1.08 9.68 -9.80
N VAL A 110 2.25 9.55 -9.17
CA VAL A 110 2.34 9.17 -7.75
C VAL A 110 1.78 10.28 -6.85
N THR A 111 2.06 11.55 -7.13
CA THR A 111 1.48 12.68 -6.39
C THR A 111 -0.04 12.66 -6.48
N LEU A 112 -0.60 12.53 -7.70
CA LEU A 112 -2.05 12.41 -7.86
C LEU A 112 -2.64 11.25 -7.07
N ALA A 113 -1.95 10.10 -7.06
CA ALA A 113 -2.40 8.94 -6.30
C ALA A 113 -2.45 9.21 -4.78
N LEU A 114 -1.42 9.86 -4.24
CA LEU A 114 -1.40 10.22 -2.82
C LEU A 114 -2.44 11.28 -2.47
N ASP A 115 -2.65 12.27 -3.34
CA ASP A 115 -3.69 13.29 -3.16
C ASP A 115 -5.09 12.67 -3.12
N LEU A 116 -5.41 11.75 -4.05
CA LEU A 116 -6.67 11.01 -4.06
C LEU A 116 -6.87 10.21 -2.76
N LEU A 117 -5.80 9.64 -2.21
CA LEU A 117 -5.86 8.89 -0.96
C LEU A 117 -6.11 9.81 0.24
N ILE A 118 -5.44 10.97 0.29
CA ILE A 118 -5.65 11.98 1.31
C ILE A 118 -7.10 12.49 1.26
N ASP A 119 -7.61 12.79 0.07
CA ASP A 119 -9.01 13.22 -0.14
C ASP A 119 -10.02 12.14 0.25
N SER A 120 -9.64 10.86 0.14
CA SER A 120 -10.43 9.72 0.61
C SER A 120 -10.35 9.49 2.14
N GLY A 121 -9.65 10.36 2.87
CA GLY A 121 -9.48 10.31 4.32
C GLY A 121 -8.38 9.38 4.83
N MET A 122 -7.42 8.99 3.97
CA MET A 122 -6.30 8.14 4.40
C MET A 122 -5.13 8.94 4.96
N GLU A 123 -4.53 8.41 6.03
CA GLU A 123 -3.31 8.95 6.63
C GLU A 123 -2.06 8.47 5.88
N VAL A 124 -1.82 9.01 4.68
CA VAL A 124 -0.60 8.71 3.87
C VAL A 124 0.34 9.90 3.72
N SER A 125 0.09 11.00 4.46
CA SER A 125 0.88 12.24 4.38
C SER A 125 2.34 12.11 4.82
N SER A 126 2.70 11.02 5.50
CA SER A 126 4.08 10.71 5.88
C SER A 126 4.88 10.08 4.74
N ILE A 127 4.24 9.70 3.63
CA ILE A 127 4.87 9.03 2.49
C ILE A 127 5.17 10.08 1.44
N SER A 128 6.45 10.21 1.07
CA SER A 128 6.82 11.11 -0.03
C SER A 128 6.53 10.45 -1.39
N PRO A 129 5.96 11.19 -2.37
CA PRO A 129 5.90 10.72 -3.74
C PRO A 129 7.28 10.32 -4.30
N GLN A 130 8.35 11.01 -3.88
CA GLN A 130 9.71 10.72 -4.34
C GLN A 130 10.20 9.35 -3.88
N ASP A 131 9.78 8.90 -2.69
CA ASP A 131 10.19 7.60 -2.15
C ASP A 131 9.59 6.47 -2.99
N ILE A 132 8.32 6.60 -3.40
CA ILE A 132 7.67 5.61 -4.28
C ILE A 132 8.31 5.58 -5.66
N VAL A 133 8.57 6.75 -6.27
CA VAL A 133 9.20 6.83 -7.61
C VAL A 133 10.64 6.29 -7.59
N SER A 134 11.35 6.45 -6.47
CA SER A 134 12.70 5.93 -6.28
C SER A 134 12.75 4.45 -5.85
N GLN A 135 11.61 3.76 -5.82
CA GLN A 135 11.50 2.34 -5.45
C GLN A 135 11.92 2.07 -4.00
N ASP A 136 11.64 3.00 -3.09
CA ASP A 136 11.79 2.73 -1.67
C ASP A 136 10.78 1.65 -1.24
N GLU A 137 11.32 0.48 -0.90
CA GLU A 137 10.53 -0.70 -0.52
C GLU A 137 9.65 -0.43 0.71
N LEU A 138 10.16 0.36 1.66
CA LEU A 138 9.48 0.63 2.92
C LEU A 138 8.27 1.55 2.70
N ALA A 139 8.46 2.66 1.98
CA ALA A 139 7.41 3.60 1.61
C ALA A 139 6.32 2.90 0.78
N THR A 140 6.72 2.08 -0.18
CA THR A 140 5.80 1.30 -1.00
C THR A 140 5.01 0.31 -0.15
N LEU A 141 5.66 -0.43 0.74
CA LEU A 141 4.99 -1.37 1.64
C LEU A 141 4.04 -0.66 2.61
N LYS A 142 4.42 0.50 3.17
CA LYS A 142 3.58 1.32 4.05
C LYS A 142 2.29 1.75 3.32
N LEU A 143 2.43 2.24 2.09
CA LEU A 143 1.31 2.67 1.26
C LEU A 143 0.35 1.52 0.94
N LEU A 144 0.88 0.39 0.45
CA LEU A 144 0.08 -0.77 0.08
C LEU A 144 -0.58 -1.42 1.31
N TYR A 145 0.10 -1.39 2.46
CA TYR A 145 -0.51 -1.83 3.72
C TYR A 145 -1.65 -0.91 4.16
N ALA A 146 -1.52 0.41 4.01
CA ALA A 146 -2.60 1.34 4.31
C ALA A 146 -3.83 1.06 3.45
N LEU A 147 -3.65 0.83 2.15
CA LEU A 147 -4.71 0.41 1.23
C LEU A 147 -5.34 -0.92 1.65
N PHE A 148 -4.51 -1.94 1.93
CA PHE A 148 -4.98 -3.22 2.43
C PHE A 148 -5.81 -3.06 3.70
N LYS A 149 -5.31 -2.32 4.71
CA LYS A 149 -5.98 -2.13 5.99
C LYS A 149 -7.34 -1.46 5.84
N LYS A 150 -7.46 -0.44 4.97
CA LYS A 150 -8.73 0.27 4.71
C LYS A 150 -9.75 -0.61 3.96
N HIS A 151 -9.29 -1.48 3.08
CA HIS A 151 -10.17 -2.20 2.14
C HIS A 151 -10.21 -3.72 2.31
N LYS A 152 -9.58 -4.30 3.35
CA LYS A 152 -9.52 -5.76 3.58
C LYS A 152 -10.87 -6.46 3.70
N GLU A 153 -11.93 -5.71 4.01
CA GLU A 153 -13.30 -6.24 4.20
C GLU A 153 -14.15 -6.20 2.91
N LYS A 154 -13.62 -5.63 1.82
CA LYS A 154 -14.22 -5.66 0.47
C LYS A 154 -13.72 -6.88 -0.34
#